data_AF-A0A833V5E8-F1
#
_entry.id   AF-A0A833V5E8-F1
#
_cell.length_a   1.000
_cell.length_b   1.000
_cell.length_c   1.000
_cell.angle_alpha   90.00
_cell.angle_beta   90.00
_cell.angle_gamma   90.00
#
_symmetry.space_group_name_H-M   'P 1'
#
loop_
_entity.id
_entity.type
_entity.pdbx_description
1 polymer ?
#
loop_
_entity_poly.entity_id
_entity_poly.type
_entity_poly.pdbx_seq_one_letter_code
_entity_poly.pdbx_strand_id
1 'polypeptide(L)'
;MAPLFPGCDYEHWLIVMDKPGGEKATKKQMIDCYIQTLAQVVGSEEEAKKKIYNVSCDRYFGFGCEIDEETSNKLEGLEGVLFVLPDSYVDPEYKDYGAELFVNGEIVKRPPERQRRVEPQPQRNQGSRQRPRHNDRTRN
;
A
#
# COMPACT_ATOMS: atom_id res chain seq x y z
N MET A 1 -19.53 -6.65 -12.68
CA MET A 1 -18.23 -6.79 -13.36
C MET A 1 -17.33 -7.60 -12.44
N ALA A 2 -16.54 -8.55 -12.94
CA ALA A 2 -15.54 -9.22 -12.12
C ALA A 2 -14.39 -8.24 -11.82
N PRO A 3 -13.80 -8.23 -10.62
CA PRO A 3 -12.71 -7.33 -10.28
C PRO A 3 -11.49 -7.59 -11.17
N LEU A 4 -10.85 -6.51 -11.64
CA LEU A 4 -9.75 -6.55 -12.60
C LEU A 4 -8.50 -7.26 -12.04
N PHE A 5 -8.35 -7.23 -10.71
CA PHE A 5 -7.26 -7.86 -9.96
C PHE A 5 -7.80 -8.60 -8.74
N PRO A 6 -7.23 -9.76 -8.36
CA PRO A 6 -7.60 -10.46 -7.12
C PRO A 6 -7.40 -9.57 -5.89
N GLY A 7 -8.40 -9.51 -5.01
CA GLY A 7 -8.36 -8.68 -3.79
C GLY A 7 -8.79 -7.22 -3.98
N CYS A 8 -8.99 -6.76 -5.23
CA CYS A 8 -9.53 -5.44 -5.52
C CYS A 8 -11.06 -5.45 -5.43
N ASP A 9 -11.58 -5.35 -4.22
CA ASP A 9 -13.01 -5.46 -3.90
C ASP A 9 -13.69 -4.13 -3.54
N TYR A 10 -12.95 -3.01 -3.53
CA TYR A 10 -13.40 -1.69 -3.07
C TYR A 10 -13.79 -1.63 -1.59
N GLU A 11 -13.40 -2.64 -0.81
CA GLU A 11 -13.47 -2.67 0.66
C GLU A 11 -12.07 -2.57 1.28
N HIS A 12 -11.02 -2.77 0.47
CA HIS A 12 -9.62 -2.62 0.86
C HIS A 12 -8.98 -1.47 0.11
N TRP A 13 -8.38 -0.54 0.85
CA TRP A 13 -7.83 0.69 0.31
C TRP A 13 -6.38 0.89 0.73
N LEU A 14 -5.55 1.24 -0.23
CA LEU A 14 -4.18 1.69 -0.04
C LEU A 14 -4.15 3.22 0.03
N ILE A 15 -3.71 3.75 1.16
CA ILE A 15 -3.56 5.17 1.40
C ILE A 15 -2.08 5.52 1.35
N VAL A 16 -1.69 6.39 0.42
CA VAL A 16 -0.32 6.89 0.27
C VAL A 16 -0.24 8.29 0.84
N MET A 17 0.78 8.58 1.64
CA MET A 17 0.95 9.86 2.32
C MET A 17 2.28 10.54 1.99
N ASP A 18 2.30 11.87 2.02
CA ASP A 18 3.51 12.69 1.93
C ASP A 18 4.10 12.91 3.33
N LYS A 19 5.37 12.55 3.50
CA LYS A 19 6.17 12.76 4.73
C LYS A 19 5.37 12.56 6.04
N PRO A 20 4.75 11.38 6.27
CA PRO A 20 3.95 11.14 7.48
C PRO A 20 4.80 11.34 8.75
N GLY A 21 4.29 12.09 9.71
CA GLY A 21 5.02 12.43 10.94
C GLY A 21 6.14 13.47 10.77
N GLY A 22 6.30 14.07 9.59
CA GLY A 22 7.24 15.16 9.32
C GLY A 22 8.62 14.74 8.79
N GLU A 23 9.54 15.71 8.67
CA GLU A 23 10.88 15.46 8.17
C GLU A 23 11.69 14.58 9.13
N LYS A 24 12.22 13.46 8.60
CA LYS A 24 12.99 12.46 9.37
C LYS A 24 12.19 11.79 10.49
N ALA A 25 10.87 11.63 10.30
CA ALA A 25 10.02 10.86 11.20
C ALA A 25 10.59 9.45 11.42
N THR A 26 10.50 8.98 12.66
CA THR A 26 10.75 7.57 12.97
C THR A 26 9.59 6.71 12.48
N LYS A 27 9.84 5.41 12.27
CA LYS A 27 8.80 4.44 11.88
C LYS A 27 7.57 4.49 12.78
N LYS A 28 7.78 4.63 14.09
CA LYS A 28 6.68 4.75 15.05
C LYS A 28 5.84 6.01 14.81
N GLN A 29 6.49 7.16 14.61
CA GLN A 29 5.79 8.42 14.32
C GLN A 29 5.01 8.37 13.00
N MET A 30 5.55 7.69 11.98
CA MET A 30 4.81 7.47 10.72
C MET A 30 3.55 6.64 10.97
N ILE A 31 3.66 5.54 11.71
CA ILE A 31 2.53 4.65 12.03
C ILE A 31 1.50 5.38 12.90
N ASP A 32 1.93 6.16 13.88
CA ASP A 32 1.06 6.98 14.71
C ASP A 32 0.29 7.99 13.83
N CYS A 33 0.97 8.60 12.84
CA CYS A 33 0.33 9.48 11.86
C CYS A 33 -0.72 8.73 11.00
N TYR A 34 -0.42 7.52 10.52
CA TYR A 34 -1.38 6.71 9.75
C TYR A 34 -2.65 6.40 10.54
N ILE A 35 -2.48 5.99 11.81
CA ILE A 35 -3.59 5.71 12.72
C ILE A 35 -4.43 6.96 12.93
N GLN A 36 -3.79 8.11 13.17
CA GLN A 36 -4.47 9.39 13.37
C GLN A 36 -5.22 9.84 12.13
N THR A 37 -4.66 9.68 10.94
CA THR A 37 -5.32 10.01 9.67
C THR A 37 -6.57 9.17 9.47
N LEU A 38 -6.49 7.84 9.66
CA LEU A 38 -7.67 6.99 9.51
C LEU A 38 -8.71 7.26 10.60
N ALA A 39 -8.28 7.53 11.83
CA ALA A 39 -9.16 7.84 12.96
C ALA A 39 -10.07 9.05 12.70
N GLN A 40 -9.67 10.01 11.86
CA GLN A 40 -10.50 11.16 11.50
C GLN A 40 -11.78 10.76 10.75
N VAL A 41 -11.75 9.65 10.00
CA VAL A 41 -12.90 9.19 9.21
C VAL A 41 -13.62 7.99 9.83
N VAL A 42 -12.92 7.17 10.63
CA VAL A 42 -13.53 6.01 11.33
C VAL A 42 -13.92 6.32 12.78
N GLY A 43 -13.62 7.52 13.29
CA GLY A 43 -14.09 8.05 14.56
C GLY A 43 -13.18 7.81 15.78
N SER A 44 -12.24 6.85 15.73
CA SER A 44 -11.28 6.63 16.84
C SER A 44 -9.99 5.94 16.41
N GLU A 45 -8.92 6.14 17.18
CA GLU A 45 -7.64 5.45 16.96
C GLU A 45 -7.74 3.94 17.23
N GLU A 46 -8.60 3.52 18.16
CA GLU A 46 -8.81 2.09 18.45
C GLU A 46 -9.44 1.38 17.25
N GLU A 47 -10.41 2.01 16.60
CA GLU A 47 -11.03 1.48 15.39
C GLU A 47 -10.07 1.53 14.21
N ALA A 48 -9.30 2.60 14.06
CA ALA A 48 -8.27 2.71 13.04
C ALA A 48 -7.24 1.57 13.14
N LYS A 49 -6.75 1.26 14.35
CA LYS A 49 -5.79 0.17 14.58
C LYS A 49 -6.32 -1.22 14.20
N LYS A 50 -7.63 -1.44 14.31
CA LYS A 50 -8.27 -2.71 13.90
C LYS A 50 -8.43 -2.79 12.39
N LYS A 51 -8.72 -1.66 11.74
CA LYS A 51 -8.98 -1.59 10.30
C LYS A 51 -7.70 -1.58 9.45
N ILE A 52 -6.59 -1.09 9.98
CA ILE A 52 -5.29 -1.14 9.28
C ILE A 52 -4.75 -2.56 9.31
N TYR A 53 -4.50 -3.16 8.14
CA TYR A 53 -3.98 -4.53 8.02
C TYR A 53 -2.49 -4.57 7.61
N ASN A 54 -1.95 -3.50 7.04
CA ASN A 54 -0.53 -3.38 6.74
C ASN A 54 -0.06 -1.92 6.76
N VAL A 55 1.24 -1.74 6.91
CA VAL A 55 1.91 -0.43 6.87
C VAL A 55 3.20 -0.52 6.06
N SER A 56 3.57 0.57 5.40
CA SER A 56 4.84 0.74 4.72
C SER A 56 5.51 2.04 5.18
N CYS A 57 6.77 1.93 5.60
CA CYS A 57 7.56 3.06 6.12
C CYS A 57 8.91 3.22 5.39
N ASP A 58 9.19 2.42 4.35
CA ASP A 58 10.48 2.39 3.66
C ASP A 58 10.34 2.50 2.13
N ARG A 59 9.62 1.55 1.51
CA ARG A 59 9.46 1.48 0.03
C ARG A 59 8.59 2.61 -0.52
N TYR A 60 7.55 2.93 0.23
CA TYR A 60 6.64 4.04 0.05
C TYR A 60 6.06 4.34 1.43
N PHE A 61 5.47 5.51 1.59
CA PHE A 61 4.84 5.92 2.83
C PHE A 61 3.33 5.75 2.70
N GLY A 62 2.76 4.78 3.40
CA GLY A 62 1.34 4.49 3.31
C GLY A 62 0.91 3.30 4.14
N PHE A 63 -0.39 3.07 4.18
CA PHE A 63 -1.02 1.98 4.92
C PHE A 63 -2.22 1.42 4.14
N GLY A 64 -2.48 0.13 4.34
CA GLY A 64 -3.67 -0.54 3.83
C GLY A 64 -4.72 -0.65 4.93
N CYS A 65 -5.98 -0.35 4.61
CA CYS A 65 -7.09 -0.43 5.55
C CYS A 65 -8.38 -1.00 4.95
N GLU A 66 -9.22 -1.57 5.82
CA GLU A 66 -10.54 -2.13 5.47
C GLU A 66 -11.65 -1.13 5.81
N ILE A 67 -12.15 -0.45 4.78
CA ILE A 67 -13.23 0.55 4.83
C ILE A 67 -14.01 0.51 3.52
N ASP A 68 -15.29 0.90 3.59
CA ASP A 68 -16.13 1.01 2.40
C ASP A 68 -15.71 2.19 1.51
N GLU A 69 -16.11 2.15 0.25
CA GLU A 69 -15.79 3.18 -0.74
C GLU A 69 -16.22 4.60 -0.30
N GLU A 70 -17.39 4.75 0.34
CA GLU A 70 -17.87 6.06 0.81
C GLU A 70 -16.94 6.65 1.89
N THR A 71 -16.47 5.80 2.81
CA THR A 71 -15.51 6.20 3.84
C THR A 71 -14.13 6.49 3.24
N SER A 72 -13.68 5.73 2.24
CA SER A 72 -12.41 5.98 1.57
C SER A 72 -12.35 7.36 0.90
N ASN A 73 -13.45 7.79 0.28
CA ASN A 73 -13.56 9.10 -0.36
C ASN A 73 -13.39 10.27 0.63
N LYS A 74 -13.64 10.05 1.92
CA LYS A 74 -13.45 11.08 2.97
C LYS A 74 -11.96 11.29 3.32
N LEU A 75 -11.08 10.37 2.94
CA LEU A 75 -9.64 10.51 3.10
C LEU A 75 -9.02 11.39 2.01
N GLU A 76 -9.68 11.49 0.84
CA GLU A 76 -9.23 12.39 -0.21
C GLU A 76 -9.29 13.83 0.26
N GLY A 77 -8.17 14.56 0.08
CA GLY A 77 -8.05 15.96 0.49
C GLY A 77 -7.69 16.19 1.95
N LEU A 78 -7.56 15.14 2.78
CA LEU A 78 -6.94 15.29 4.09
C LEU A 78 -5.46 15.68 3.95
N GLU A 79 -4.97 16.48 4.90
CA GLU A 79 -3.58 16.93 4.90
C GLU A 79 -2.62 15.75 4.91
N GLY A 80 -1.67 15.77 3.97
CA GLY A 80 -0.67 14.72 3.81
C GLY A 80 -1.14 13.48 3.04
N VAL A 81 -2.43 13.32 2.71
CA VAL A 81 -2.88 12.22 1.85
C VAL A 81 -2.60 12.56 0.39
N LEU A 82 -1.85 11.70 -0.30
CA LEU A 82 -1.50 11.85 -1.72
C LEU A 82 -2.41 11.04 -2.64
N PHE A 83 -2.66 9.78 -2.30
CA PHE A 83 -3.48 8.87 -3.12
C PHE A 83 -4.32 7.97 -2.23
N VAL A 84 -5.57 7.75 -2.66
CA VAL A 84 -6.50 6.77 -2.12
C VAL A 84 -6.81 5.82 -3.27
N LEU A 85 -6.36 4.57 -3.18
CA LEU A 85 -6.44 3.60 -4.28
C LEU A 85 -7.06 2.30 -3.79
N PRO A 86 -7.92 1.63 -4.57
CA PRO A 86 -8.36 0.28 -4.24
C PRO A 86 -7.15 -0.65 -4.24
N ASP A 87 -6.95 -1.38 -3.14
CA ASP A 87 -5.79 -2.27 -2.98
C ASP A 87 -6.03 -3.62 -3.66
N SER A 88 -4.98 -4.39 -3.88
CA SER A 88 -5.06 -5.73 -4.48
C SER A 88 -3.98 -6.65 -3.93
N TYR A 89 -4.18 -7.96 -4.05
CA TYR A 89 -3.21 -8.91 -3.51
C TYR A 89 -1.88 -8.84 -4.28
N VAL A 90 -0.79 -8.68 -3.52
CA VAL A 90 0.57 -8.97 -3.98
C VAL A 90 0.76 -10.48 -4.11
N ASP A 91 0.17 -11.23 -3.18
CA ASP A 91 0.14 -12.69 -3.22
C ASP A 91 -1.31 -13.22 -3.09
N PRO A 92 -1.96 -13.56 -4.22
CA PRO A 92 -3.34 -14.04 -4.22
C PRO A 92 -3.54 -15.37 -3.49
N GLU A 93 -2.52 -16.21 -3.38
CA GLU A 93 -2.64 -17.53 -2.73
C GLU A 93 -2.86 -17.40 -1.22
N TYR A 94 -2.15 -16.47 -0.59
CA TYR A 94 -2.28 -16.18 0.83
C TYR A 94 -3.12 -14.93 1.13
N LYS A 95 -3.78 -14.36 0.10
CA LYS A 95 -4.56 -13.11 0.21
C LYS A 95 -3.77 -11.99 0.89
N ASP A 96 -2.52 -11.82 0.48
CA ASP A 96 -1.57 -10.91 1.11
C ASP A 96 -1.42 -9.64 0.28
N TYR A 97 -1.76 -8.49 0.86
CA TYR A 97 -1.61 -7.16 0.25
C TYR A 97 -0.16 -6.64 0.28
N GLY A 98 0.79 -7.41 0.82
CA GLY A 98 2.18 -7.00 0.90
C GLY A 98 2.46 -6.02 2.04
N ALA A 99 3.44 -5.13 1.86
CA ALA A 99 4.00 -4.27 2.91
C ALA A 99 4.35 -5.03 4.21
N GLU A 100 4.38 -4.38 5.37
CA GLU A 100 4.53 -5.06 6.66
C GLU A 100 3.17 -5.30 7.29
N LEU A 101 2.89 -6.53 7.74
CA LEU A 101 1.61 -6.83 8.38
C LEU A 101 1.46 -6.00 9.65
N PHE A 102 0.26 -5.48 9.84
CA PHE A 102 -0.12 -4.69 10.99
C PHE A 102 -1.40 -5.27 11.57
N VAL A 103 -1.38 -5.64 12.85
CA VAL A 103 -2.52 -6.27 13.51
C VAL A 103 -2.71 -5.59 14.85
N ASN A 104 -3.85 -4.90 15.01
CA ASN A 104 -4.26 -4.26 16.27
C ASN A 104 -3.20 -3.33 16.89
N GLY A 105 -2.47 -2.58 16.07
CA GLY A 105 -1.42 -1.67 16.57
C GLY A 105 0.01 -2.21 16.49
N GLU A 106 0.19 -3.48 16.12
CA GLU A 106 1.50 -4.14 16.17
C GLU A 106 1.95 -4.66 14.81
N ILE A 107 3.25 -4.52 14.51
CA ILE A 107 3.86 -5.10 13.32
C ILE A 107 4.08 -6.59 13.55
N VAL A 108 3.54 -7.41 12.66
CA VAL A 108 3.65 -8.87 12.71
C VAL A 108 4.59 -9.37 11.62
N LYS A 109 5.53 -10.23 11.99
CA LYS A 109 6.42 -10.87 11.01
C LYS A 109 5.72 -12.03 10.32
N ARG A 110 5.84 -12.07 8.99
CA ARG A 110 5.44 -13.24 8.20
C ARG A 110 6.40 -14.42 8.44
N PRO A 111 5.92 -15.66 8.27
CA PRO A 111 6.80 -16.80 8.08
C PRO A 111 7.79 -16.55 6.91
N PRO A 112 9.03 -17.07 6.96
CA PRO A 112 10.05 -16.80 5.94
C PRO A 112 9.61 -17.13 4.52
N GLU A 113 8.83 -18.20 4.33
CA GLU A 113 8.32 -18.62 3.02
C GLU A 113 7.37 -17.58 2.44
N ARG A 114 6.47 -17.02 3.26
CA ARG A 114 5.54 -15.96 2.85
C ARG A 114 6.25 -14.63 2.62
N GLN A 115 7.22 -14.31 3.47
CA GLN A 115 7.99 -13.06 3.35
C GLN A 115 8.67 -12.94 1.97
N ARG A 116 9.25 -14.04 1.45
CA ARG A 116 9.90 -14.08 0.13
C ARG A 116 8.97 -13.82 -1.05
N ARG A 117 7.65 -13.98 -0.88
CA ARG A 117 6.65 -13.78 -1.93
C ARG A 117 6.24 -12.33 -2.09
N VAL A 118 6.34 -11.54 -1.01
CA VAL A 118 5.95 -10.12 -0.97
C VAL A 118 7.13 -9.15 -1.08
N GLU A 119 8.35 -9.67 -0.96
CA GLU A 119 9.57 -8.91 -1.20
C GLU A 119 9.80 -8.71 -2.70
N PRO A 120 10.29 -7.53 -3.12
CA PRO A 120 10.65 -7.31 -4.52
C PRO A 120 11.76 -8.30 -4.88
N GLN A 121 11.50 -9.23 -5.80
CA GLN A 121 12.56 -10.10 -6.26
C GLN A 121 13.62 -9.25 -6.99
N PRO A 122 14.91 -9.39 -6.65
CA PRO A 122 15.95 -8.75 -7.43
C PRO A 122 15.75 -9.21 -8.88
N GLN A 123 15.61 -8.24 -9.77
CA GLN A 123 15.39 -8.46 -11.18
C GLN A 123 16.60 -9.25 -11.69
N ARG A 124 16.48 -10.59 -11.70
CA ARG A 124 17.54 -11.47 -12.17
C ARG A 124 17.70 -11.11 -13.62
N ASN A 125 18.78 -10.39 -13.91
CA ASN A 125 19.15 -9.80 -15.19
C ASN A 125 18.75 -10.75 -16.33
N GLN A 126 17.52 -10.61 -16.84
CA GLN A 126 17.10 -11.32 -18.05
C GLN A 126 17.79 -10.55 -19.15
N GLY A 127 19.01 -11.00 -19.46
CA GLY A 127 19.78 -10.48 -20.57
C GLY A 127 18.90 -10.36 -21.81
N SER A 128 19.08 -9.25 -22.53
CA SER A 128 19.02 -9.26 -23.98
C SER A 128 17.78 -9.92 -24.61
N ARG A 129 16.56 -9.47 -24.27
CA ARG A 129 15.45 -9.54 -25.23
C ARG A 129 15.21 -8.14 -25.79
N GLN A 130 15.92 -7.93 -26.90
CA GLN A 130 15.78 -6.88 -27.91
C GLN A 130 14.47 -6.09 -27.79
N ARG A 131 14.55 -4.87 -27.27
CA ARG A 131 13.60 -3.83 -27.65
C ARG A 131 13.78 -3.60 -29.16
N PRO A 132 12.75 -3.75 -30.01
CA PRO A 132 12.87 -3.34 -31.41
C PRO A 132 13.13 -1.83 -31.42
N ARG A 133 14.32 -1.42 -31.87
CA ARG A 133 14.59 -0.03 -32.19
C ARG A 133 13.70 0.33 -33.37
N HIS A 134 12.62 1.06 -33.11
CA HIS A 134 11.85 1.70 -34.16
C HIS A 134 12.79 2.75 -34.80
N ASN A 135 13.36 2.39 -35.95
CA ASN A 135 14.17 3.32 -36.73
C ASN A 135 13.20 4.26 -37.44
N ASP A 136 13.14 5.49 -36.95
CA ASP A 136 12.42 6.60 -37.54
C ASP A 136 13.02 6.90 -38.93
N ARG A 137 12.39 6.38 -39.98
CA ARG A 137 12.69 6.72 -41.38
C ARG A 137 11.68 7.76 -41.85
N THR A 138 11.92 9.01 -41.51
CA THR A 138 11.38 10.16 -42.25
C THR A 138 12.48 11.18 -42.52
N ARG A 139 13.23 10.93 -43.60
CA ARG A 139 13.89 12.00 -44.36
C ARG A 139 14.26 11.50 -45.75
N ASN A 140 13.38 11.76 -46.72
CA ASN A 140 13.71 12.35 -48.01
C ASN A 140 12.41 12.82 -48.69
#